data_AF-A0A1Q5LWT2-F1
#
_entry.id   AF-A0A1Q5LWT2-F1
#
_cell.length_a   1.000
_cell.length_b   1.000
_cell.length_c   1.000
_cell.angle_alpha   90.00
_cell.angle_beta   90.00
_cell.angle_gamma   90.00
#
_symmetry.space_group_name_H-M   'P 1'
#
loop_
_entity.id
_entity.type
_entity.pdbx_description
1 polymer ?
#
loop_
_entity_poly.entity_id
_entity_poly.type
_entity_poly.pdbx_seq_one_letter_code
_entity_poly.pdbx_strand_id
1 'polypeptide(L)'
;MSQPVPAVGRIVHYVSYGTPGGEYGKACRAAIITGVPPAGVGGEDRETLQLAVLSPTGMHFNTAYHDEGDETPGAPDCPSPDSHGAPLRYCSCGWAEGERAGGTWHWPERV
;
A
#
# COMPACT_ATOMS: atom_id res chain seq x y z
N MET A 1 5.98 -16.03 -10.00
CA MET A 1 6.26 -14.75 -10.68
C MET A 1 7.11 -13.92 -9.74
N SER A 2 8.29 -13.43 -10.15
CA SER A 2 9.11 -12.61 -9.26
C SER A 2 8.44 -11.25 -9.03
N GLN A 3 8.54 -10.72 -7.82
CA GLN A 3 8.10 -9.35 -7.57
C GLN A 3 8.90 -8.36 -8.45
N PRO A 4 8.30 -7.25 -8.89
CA PRO A 4 8.99 -6.26 -9.70
C PRO A 4 10.09 -5.61 -8.84
N VAL A 5 11.24 -5.31 -9.46
CA VAL A 5 12.31 -4.56 -8.80
C VAL A 5 11.97 -3.07 -8.82
N PRO A 6 12.05 -2.35 -7.69
CA PRO A 6 11.85 -0.90 -7.67
C PRO A 6 12.85 -0.17 -8.56
N ALA A 7 12.34 0.77 -9.36
CA ALA A 7 13.15 1.58 -10.25
C ALA A 7 12.46 2.92 -10.52
N VAL A 8 13.26 3.97 -10.76
CA VAL A 8 12.74 5.29 -11.13
C VAL A 8 11.82 5.18 -12.35
N GLY A 9 10.69 5.89 -12.31
CA GLY A 9 9.69 5.92 -13.36
C GLY A 9 8.63 4.80 -13.28
N ARG A 10 8.76 3.84 -12.37
CA ARG A 10 7.70 2.84 -12.12
C ARG A 10 6.50 3.48 -11.40
N ILE A 11 5.31 2.96 -11.67
CA ILE A 11 4.07 3.35 -10.99
C ILE A 11 3.81 2.37 -9.83
N VAL A 12 3.52 2.93 -8.66
CA VAL A 12 3.17 2.22 -7.42
C VAL A 12 1.91 2.82 -6.81
N HIS A 13 1.34 2.15 -5.81
CA HIS A 13 0.31 2.72 -4.95
C HIS A 13 0.96 3.31 -3.70
N TYR A 14 0.59 4.55 -3.37
CA TYR A 14 0.91 5.21 -2.11
C TYR A 14 -0.35 5.29 -1.24
N VAL A 15 -0.24 4.93 0.04
CA VAL A 15 -1.35 4.98 0.99
C VAL A 15 -1.27 6.28 1.78
N SER A 16 -2.28 7.14 1.65
CA SER A 16 -2.30 8.39 2.43
C SER A 16 -2.51 8.13 3.93
N TYR A 17 -1.90 8.93 4.79
CA TYR A 17 -2.07 8.86 6.25
C TYR A 17 -3.52 9.01 6.74
N GLY A 18 -4.38 9.65 5.94
CA GLY A 18 -5.64 10.18 6.45
C GLY A 18 -5.41 11.38 7.37
N THR A 19 -6.49 11.98 7.87
CA THR A 19 -6.40 13.04 8.86
C THR A 19 -6.60 12.50 10.28
N PRO A 20 -5.91 13.04 11.30
CA PRO A 20 -6.08 12.59 12.69
C PRO A 20 -7.53 12.63 13.19
N GLY A 21 -8.34 13.55 12.66
CA GLY A 21 -9.76 13.67 12.99
C GLY A 21 -10.70 12.77 12.17
N GLY A 22 -10.17 11.93 11.27
CA GLY A 22 -10.96 11.00 10.47
C GLY A 22 -11.79 11.63 9.34
N GLU A 23 -11.70 12.95 9.13
CA GLU A 23 -12.39 13.66 8.05
C GLU A 23 -12.05 13.08 6.67
N TYR A 24 -10.80 12.65 6.50
CA TYR A 24 -10.33 11.92 5.33
C TYR A 24 -9.68 10.61 5.77
N GLY A 25 -10.23 9.49 5.31
CA GLY A 25 -9.65 8.18 5.53
C GLY A 25 -8.32 7.96 4.78
N LYS A 26 -7.65 6.85 5.09
CA LYS A 26 -6.55 6.36 4.27
C LYS A 26 -7.09 6.00 2.89
N ALA A 27 -6.34 6.32 1.84
CA ALA A 27 -6.72 6.00 0.46
C ALA A 27 -5.47 5.70 -0.37
N CYS A 28 -5.59 4.69 -1.24
CA CYS A 28 -4.58 4.37 -2.24
C CYS A 28 -4.58 5.45 -3.34
N ARG A 29 -3.39 5.94 -3.69
CA ARG A 29 -3.16 6.94 -4.74
C ARG A 29 -2.05 6.46 -5.66
N ALA A 30 -2.18 6.75 -6.95
CA ALA A 30 -1.09 6.48 -7.89
C ALA A 30 0.12 7.36 -7.56
N ALA A 31 1.30 6.75 -7.55
CA ALA A 31 2.56 7.43 -7.35
C ALA A 31 3.63 6.93 -8.34
N ILE A 32 4.56 7.80 -8.71
CA ILE A 32 5.72 7.46 -9.54
C ILE A 32 6.96 7.45 -8.66
N ILE A 33 7.79 6.41 -8.79
CA ILE A 33 9.10 6.35 -8.14
C ILE A 33 10.00 7.43 -8.74
N THR A 34 10.45 8.40 -7.94
CA THR A 34 11.40 9.44 -8.35
C THR A 34 12.82 9.17 -7.87
N GLY A 35 12.99 8.31 -6.87
CA GLY A 35 14.30 7.90 -6.36
C GLY A 35 14.23 6.56 -5.62
N VAL A 36 15.30 5.78 -5.75
CA VAL A 36 15.52 4.53 -5.00
C VAL A 36 16.78 4.71 -4.17
N PRO A 37 16.67 5.23 -2.93
CA PRO A 37 17.79 5.32 -2.01
C PRO A 37 18.45 3.95 -1.78
N PRO A 38 19.77 3.90 -1.51
CA PRO A 38 20.40 2.67 -1.07
C PRO A 38 19.79 2.18 0.24
N ALA A 39 19.71 0.86 0.41
CA ALA A 39 19.14 0.23 1.60
C ALA A 39 19.77 0.78 2.89
N GLY A 40 18.94 1.08 3.90
CA GLY A 40 19.38 1.59 5.21
C GLY A 40 19.48 3.11 5.32
N VAL A 41 19.24 3.88 4.25
CA VAL A 41 19.13 5.35 4.34
C VAL A 41 17.75 5.71 4.92
N GLY A 42 17.69 6.01 6.21
CA GLY A 42 16.44 6.35 6.91
C GLY A 42 16.26 5.69 8.28
N GLY A 43 17.19 4.82 8.69
CA GLY A 43 17.21 4.24 10.04
C GLY A 43 16.36 2.97 10.25
N GLU A 44 15.68 2.48 9.21
CA GLU A 44 14.95 1.22 9.25
C GLU A 44 15.39 0.32 8.08
N ASP A 45 15.46 -0.99 8.29
CA ASP A 45 15.77 -2.02 7.26
C ASP A 45 14.65 -2.15 6.20
N ARG A 46 13.70 -1.21 6.14
CA ARG A 46 12.56 -1.23 5.23
C ARG A 46 12.93 -0.58 3.90
N GLU A 47 12.53 -1.22 2.80
CA GLU A 47 12.72 -0.68 1.45
C GLU A 47 11.96 0.64 1.31
N THR A 48 12.71 1.73 1.21
CA THR A 48 12.17 3.09 1.23
C THR A 48 12.32 3.70 -0.15
N LEU A 49 11.28 4.36 -0.65
CA LEU A 49 11.26 5.01 -1.96
C LEU A 49 10.93 6.49 -1.84
N GLN A 50 11.49 7.27 -2.77
CA GLN A 50 11.05 8.64 -3.02
C GLN A 50 9.99 8.63 -4.11
N LEU A 51 8.84 9.25 -3.83
CA LEU A 51 7.64 9.15 -4.64
C LEU A 51 7.11 10.53 -5.02
N ALA A 52 6.59 10.64 -6.24
CA ALA A 52 5.68 11.70 -6.66
C ALA A 52 4.25 11.14 -6.69
N VAL A 53 3.45 11.51 -5.69
CA VAL A 53 2.04 11.10 -5.53
C VAL A 53 1.17 12.04 -6.36
N LEU A 54 0.32 11.46 -7.19
CA LEU A 54 -0.55 12.19 -8.11
C LEU A 54 -1.95 12.34 -7.50
N SER A 55 -2.49 13.56 -7.57
CA SER A 55 -3.87 13.84 -7.19
C SER A 55 -4.47 14.92 -8.10
N PRO A 56 -5.81 15.02 -8.20
CA PRO A 56 -6.46 16.11 -8.95
C PRO A 56 -6.07 17.51 -8.45
N THR A 57 -5.71 17.65 -7.17
CA THR A 57 -5.32 18.91 -6.54
C THR A 57 -3.83 19.24 -6.69
N GLY A 58 -3.02 18.33 -7.23
CA GLY A 58 -1.59 18.56 -7.44
C GLY A 58 -0.73 17.31 -7.23
N MET A 59 0.59 17.55 -7.25
CA MET A 59 1.63 16.55 -7.04
C MET A 59 2.26 16.75 -5.67
N HIS A 60 2.36 15.67 -4.89
CA HIS A 60 2.98 15.67 -3.57
C HIS A 60 4.21 14.77 -3.57
N PHE A 61 5.33 15.25 -3.04
CA PHE A 61 6.54 14.44 -2.93
C PHE A 61 6.63 13.85 -1.54
N ASN A 62 6.84 12.54 -1.46
CA ASN A 62 6.97 11.85 -0.17
C ASN A 62 8.06 10.78 -0.20
N THR A 63 8.53 10.42 0.99
CA THR A 63 9.36 9.23 1.22
C THR A 63 8.50 8.21 1.94
N ALA A 64 8.39 7.00 1.38
CA ALA A 64 7.49 5.97 1.89
C ALA A 64 8.23 4.64 2.02
N TYR A 65 7.91 3.87 3.05
CA TYR A 65 8.40 2.51 3.25
C TYR A 65 7.45 1.50 2.61
N HIS A 66 8.00 0.36 2.20
CA HIS A 66 7.24 -0.73 1.61
C HIS A 66 6.36 -1.41 2.66
N ASP A 67 5.08 -1.61 2.32
CA ASP A 67 4.10 -2.36 3.12
C ASP A 67 3.03 -2.93 2.18
N GLU A 68 3.03 -4.25 1.98
CA GLU A 68 1.99 -4.92 1.18
C GLU A 68 0.64 -5.02 1.92
N GLY A 69 0.62 -4.69 3.22
CA GLY A 69 -0.50 -4.90 4.13
C GLY A 69 -0.42 -6.29 4.77
N ASP A 70 -0.61 -6.34 6.08
CA ASP A 70 -0.78 -7.61 6.78
C ASP A 70 -2.21 -8.11 6.56
N GLU A 71 -2.37 -9.18 5.78
CA GLU A 71 -3.57 -10.00 5.85
C GLU A 71 -3.57 -10.70 7.21
N THR A 72 -4.56 -10.43 8.05
CA THR A 72 -4.83 -11.32 9.19
C THR A 72 -6.01 -12.21 8.84
N PRO A 73 -5.79 -13.45 8.37
CA PRO A 73 -6.86 -14.43 8.27
C PRO A 73 -7.57 -14.57 9.62
N GLY A 74 -8.83 -14.14 9.68
CA GLY A 74 -9.72 -14.39 10.83
C GLY A 74 -9.70 -13.38 11.97
N ALA A 75 -9.17 -12.16 11.82
CA ALA A 75 -9.25 -11.14 12.87
C ALA A 75 -10.13 -9.93 12.49
N PRO A 76 -11.16 -9.59 13.29
CA PRO A 76 -11.92 -10.50 14.14
C PRO A 76 -13.31 -10.76 13.55
N ASP A 77 -13.70 -12.03 13.50
CA ASP A 77 -15.06 -12.51 13.23
C ASP A 77 -15.53 -12.58 11.77
N CYS A 78 -14.76 -13.25 10.90
CA CYS A 78 -15.34 -13.79 9.67
C CYS A 78 -16.04 -15.13 9.99
N PRO A 79 -17.38 -15.24 9.87
CA PRO A 79 -18.11 -16.46 10.22
C PRO A 79 -17.94 -17.61 9.22
N SER A 80 -17.28 -17.39 8.07
CA SER A 80 -17.13 -18.42 7.03
C SER A 80 -15.73 -18.47 6.40
N PRO A 81 -14.66 -18.69 7.19
CA PRO A 81 -13.28 -18.66 6.69
C PRO A 81 -12.98 -19.78 5.68
N ASP A 82 -13.77 -20.85 5.62
CA ASP A 82 -13.57 -21.95 4.66
C ASP A 82 -14.13 -21.64 3.26
N SER A 83 -14.95 -20.59 3.12
CA SER A 83 -15.49 -20.12 1.83
C SER A 83 -14.48 -19.30 1.01
N HIS A 84 -13.31 -19.08 1.58
CA HIS A 84 -12.16 -18.36 1.07
C HIS A 84 -11.43 -19.18 0.00
N GLY A 85 -11.84 -19.05 -1.27
CA GLY A 85 -11.10 -19.64 -2.40
C GLY A 85 -9.70 -19.00 -2.58
N ALA A 86 -8.70 -19.77 -3.02
CA ALA A 86 -7.37 -19.22 -3.33
C ALA A 86 -7.24 -18.86 -4.82
N PRO A 87 -6.89 -17.61 -5.21
CA PRO A 87 -6.71 -16.42 -4.39
C PRO A 87 -8.05 -15.73 -4.06
N LEU A 88 -8.09 -15.09 -2.88
CA LEU A 88 -9.30 -14.60 -2.21
C LEU A 88 -9.88 -13.38 -2.91
N ARG A 89 -10.78 -13.59 -3.87
CA ARG A 89 -11.23 -12.47 -4.71
C ARG A 89 -12.37 -11.65 -4.12
N TYR A 90 -13.45 -12.18 -3.53
CA TYR A 90 -14.54 -11.33 -3.02
C TYR A 90 -15.41 -12.05 -1.98
N CYS A 91 -15.55 -11.51 -0.76
CA CYS A 91 -16.54 -11.96 0.24
C CYS A 91 -17.64 -10.91 0.42
N SER A 92 -18.89 -11.35 0.50
CA SER A 92 -20.06 -10.50 0.81
C SER A 92 -20.13 -10.04 2.28
N CYS A 93 -19.15 -10.42 3.10
CA CYS A 93 -19.05 -10.13 4.53
C CYS A 93 -18.50 -8.72 4.84
N GLY A 94 -18.22 -7.89 3.82
CA GLY A 94 -17.67 -6.54 4.03
C GLY A 94 -16.16 -6.54 4.29
N TRP A 95 -15.43 -7.45 3.64
CA TRP A 95 -13.97 -7.50 3.70
C TRP A 95 -13.36 -6.18 3.23
N ALA A 96 -12.45 -5.63 4.04
CA ALA A 96 -11.56 -4.55 3.64
C ALA A 96 -10.15 -5.14 3.51
N GLU A 97 -9.42 -4.78 2.45
CA GLU A 97 -8.01 -5.13 2.28
C GLU A 97 -7.25 -4.89 3.59
N GLY A 98 -6.35 -5.82 3.97
CA GLY A 98 -5.51 -5.68 5.16
C GLY A 98 -5.01 -4.24 5.27
N GLU A 99 -5.28 -3.59 6.41
CA GLU A 99 -5.09 -2.14 6.49
C GLU A 99 -3.62 -1.78 6.32
N ARG A 100 -3.27 -1.30 5.13
CA ARG A 100 -1.94 -0.76 4.86
C ARG A 100 -1.72 0.48 5.72
N ALA A 101 -0.52 0.61 6.27
CA ALA A 101 -0.20 1.76 7.12
C ALA A 101 -0.20 3.05 6.29
N GLY A 102 -0.54 4.17 6.93
CA GLY A 102 -0.43 5.46 6.30
C GLY A 102 1.03 5.78 5.98
N GLY A 103 1.28 6.38 4.81
CA GLY A 103 2.62 6.74 4.38
C GLY A 103 3.43 5.60 3.77
N THR A 104 2.80 4.48 3.44
CA THR A 104 3.44 3.34 2.81
C THR A 104 3.30 3.34 1.30
N TRP A 105 4.04 2.45 0.65
CA TRP A 105 3.83 2.11 -0.75
C TRP A 105 3.75 0.59 -0.97
N HIS A 106 3.05 0.20 -2.03
CA HIS A 106 2.97 -1.18 -2.50
C HIS A 106 2.83 -1.25 -4.01
N TRP A 107 3.06 -2.44 -4.58
CA TRP A 107 2.83 -2.65 -6.01
C TRP A 107 1.32 -2.64 -6.32
N PRO A 108 0.90 -2.08 -7.46
CA PRO A 108 -0.48 -2.19 -7.90
C PRO A 108 -0.86 -3.66 -8.10
N GLU A 109 -2.12 -4.00 -7.85
CA GLU A 109 -2.62 -5.34 -8.10
C GLU A 109 -2.42 -5.71 -9.58
N ARG A 110 -1.99 -6.96 -9.82
CA ARG A 110 -1.90 -7.48 -11.17
C ARG A 110 -3.32 -7.82 -11.65
N VAL A 111 -3.82 -7.07 -12.63
CA VAL A 111 -5.01 -7.43 -13.43
C VAL A 111 -4.70 -8.61 -14.35
#